data_AF-A0A835GLP5-F1
#
_entry.id   AF-A0A835GLP5-F1
#
_cell.length_a   1.000
_cell.length_b   1.000
_cell.length_c   1.000
_cell.angle_alpha   90.00
_cell.angle_beta   90.00
_cell.angle_gamma   90.00
#
_symmetry.space_group_name_H-M   'P 1'
#
loop_
_entity.id
_entity.type
_entity.pdbx_description
1 polymer ?
#
loop_
_entity_poly.entity_id
_entity_poly.type
_entity_poly.pdbx_seq_one_letter_code
_entity_poly.pdbx_strand_id
1 'polypeptide(L)'
;MDIKKSTSITKFVVKDKTLFVKVLWKHNHHDLFHIKIFDGDVSWSGKFTNELAKKYRERFEEIEEQYIKQVKKTLKGRDHSGFTYDFTINPDNNDSATFTWKKKFEDSMHGLATLVHGSVPVHRDTTKESKDLLLDFLIEENQELRSVIHDLNENNEAISNDLKKCKAELEKFVDIKSSLETSLYGKFVQLLNAKKRRIQVMEGSLQKISKVSASE
;
A
#
# COMPACT_ATOMS: atom_id res chain seq x y z
N MET A 1 4.40 11.54 -16.40
CA MET A 1 3.44 10.51 -15.93
C MET A 1 4.05 9.15 -16.22
N ASP A 2 4.44 8.42 -15.18
CA ASP A 2 5.25 7.20 -15.25
C ASP A 2 4.58 6.09 -16.06
N ILE A 3 5.01 5.92 -17.31
CA ILE A 3 4.60 4.80 -18.19
C ILE A 3 4.92 3.44 -17.54
N LYS A 4 5.95 3.40 -16.67
CA LYS A 4 6.40 2.19 -15.98
C LYS A 4 5.43 1.69 -14.89
N LYS A 5 4.76 2.58 -14.14
CA LYS A 5 3.76 2.18 -13.11
C LYS A 5 2.50 1.54 -13.68
N SER A 6 2.26 1.70 -14.98
CA SER A 6 1.12 1.15 -15.69
C SER A 6 1.43 -0.15 -16.42
N THR A 7 2.64 -0.69 -16.31
CA THR A 7 2.98 -1.99 -16.90
C THR A 7 3.00 -3.06 -15.80
N SER A 8 2.60 -4.29 -16.12
CA SER A 8 2.70 -5.42 -15.20
C SER A 8 3.00 -6.68 -16.00
N ILE A 9 3.97 -7.46 -15.55
CA ILE A 9 4.33 -8.73 -16.17
C ILE A 9 3.98 -9.85 -15.19
N THR A 10 3.21 -10.81 -15.66
CA THR A 10 2.72 -11.93 -14.86
C THR A 10 3.01 -13.23 -15.57
N LYS A 11 3.49 -14.21 -14.81
CA LYS A 11 3.65 -15.58 -15.29
C LYS A 11 2.37 -16.36 -15.01
N PHE A 12 1.80 -16.97 -16.05
CA PHE A 12 0.67 -17.89 -15.96
C PHE A 12 1.10 -19.29 -16.38
N VAL A 13 0.55 -20.30 -15.72
CA VAL A 13 0.71 -21.71 -16.12
C VAL A 13 -0.64 -22.18 -16.63
N VAL A 14 -0.72 -22.47 -17.93
CA VAL A 14 -1.96 -22.88 -18.61
C VAL A 14 -1.68 -24.20 -19.34
N LYS A 15 -2.38 -25.27 -18.98
CA LYS A 15 -2.25 -26.61 -19.61
C LYS A 15 -0.78 -27.05 -19.74
N ASP A 16 -0.04 -26.97 -18.64
CA ASP A 16 1.40 -27.30 -18.52
C ASP A 16 2.36 -26.44 -19.38
N LYS A 17 1.88 -25.37 -20.00
CA LYS A 17 2.70 -24.35 -20.66
C LYS A 17 2.84 -23.10 -19.79
N THR A 18 4.04 -22.53 -19.81
CA THR A 18 4.32 -21.25 -19.14
C THR A 18 4.10 -20.10 -20.12
N LEU A 19 3.12 -19.25 -19.81
CA LEU A 19 2.83 -18.03 -20.56
C LEU A 19 3.30 -16.81 -19.75
N PHE A 20 4.07 -15.93 -20.38
CA PHE A 20 4.38 -14.63 -19.79
C PHE A 20 3.46 -13.57 -20.39
N VAL A 21 2.75 -12.84 -19.54
CA VAL A 21 1.76 -11.86 -19.96
C VAL A 21 2.19 -10.48 -19.47
N LYS A 22 2.49 -9.59 -20.41
CA LYS A 22 2.77 -8.17 -20.18
C LYS A 22 1.49 -7.38 -20.44
N VAL A 23 0.99 -6.71 -19.41
CA VAL A 23 -0.19 -5.84 -19.50
C VAL A 23 0.25 -4.39 -19.34
N LEU A 24 -0.07 -3.56 -20.33
CA LEU A 24 0.13 -2.12 -20.33
C LEU A 24 -1.22 -1.43 -20.16
N TRP A 25 -1.49 -0.97 -18.94
CA TRP A 25 -2.69 -0.21 -18.60
C TRP A 25 -2.68 1.15 -19.31
N LYS A 26 -3.77 1.47 -19.99
CA LYS A 26 -3.98 2.77 -20.64
C LYS A 26 -5.05 3.52 -19.86
N HIS A 27 -4.83 4.80 -19.63
CA HIS A 27 -5.82 5.70 -19.03
C HIS A 27 -6.55 6.49 -20.11
N ASN A 28 -6.91 5.81 -21.21
CA ASN A 28 -7.52 6.45 -22.37
C ASN A 28 -9.02 6.11 -22.43
N HIS A 29 -9.82 6.97 -23.06
CA HIS A 29 -11.26 6.75 -23.22
C HIS A 29 -11.60 5.55 -24.12
N HIS A 30 -10.68 5.10 -24.98
CA HIS A 30 -10.92 4.00 -25.93
C HIS A 30 -10.41 2.64 -25.43
N ASP A 31 -9.14 2.61 -24.98
CA ASP A 31 -8.45 1.39 -24.57
C ASP A 31 -8.26 1.35 -23.06
N LEU A 32 -8.63 0.23 -22.42
CA LEU A 32 -8.39 -0.01 -21.00
C LEU A 32 -6.96 -0.52 -20.78
N PHE A 33 -6.51 -1.48 -21.59
CA PHE A 33 -5.14 -1.97 -21.56
C PHE A 33 -4.74 -2.65 -22.87
N HIS A 34 -3.43 -2.70 -23.12
CA HIS A 34 -2.83 -3.55 -24.13
C HIS A 34 -2.19 -4.77 -23.46
N ILE A 35 -2.34 -5.93 -24.05
CA ILE A 35 -1.81 -7.19 -23.54
C ILE A 35 -0.84 -7.77 -24.56
N LYS A 36 0.31 -8.25 -24.09
CA LYS A 36 1.24 -9.07 -24.85
C LYS A 36 1.46 -10.39 -24.14
N ILE A 37 1.37 -11.49 -24.87
CA ILE A 37 1.51 -12.85 -24.33
C ILE A 37 2.68 -13.53 -25.03
N PHE A 38 3.56 -14.13 -24.27
CA PHE A 38 4.72 -14.85 -24.76
C PHE A 38 4.62 -16.32 -24.34
N ASP A 39 4.48 -17.22 -25.32
CA ASP A 39 4.43 -18.69 -25.14
C ASP A 39 5.81 -19.34 -25.32
N GLY A 40 6.88 -18.58 -25.11
CA GLY A 40 8.24 -19.07 -25.26
C GLY A 40 8.75 -19.16 -26.70
N ASP A 41 7.93 -19.24 -27.74
CA ASP A 41 8.44 -19.17 -29.13
C ASP A 41 7.84 -18.04 -29.96
N VAL A 42 6.66 -17.59 -29.55
CA VAL A 42 5.84 -16.63 -30.29
C VAL A 42 5.31 -15.58 -29.33
N SER A 43 5.28 -14.33 -29.80
CA SER A 43 4.61 -13.21 -29.13
C SER A 43 3.23 -13.00 -29.74
N TRP A 44 2.27 -12.69 -28.89
CA TRP A 44 0.90 -12.36 -29.26
C TRP A 44 0.54 -11.01 -28.68
N SER A 45 -0.03 -10.11 -29.49
CA SER A 45 -0.47 -8.79 -29.05
C SER A 45 -1.98 -8.65 -29.16
N GLY A 46 -2.61 -8.05 -28.15
CA GLY A 46 -4.04 -7.74 -28.15
C GLY A 46 -4.35 -6.42 -27.45
N LYS A 47 -5.56 -5.92 -27.69
CA LYS A 47 -6.07 -4.68 -27.08
C LYS A 47 -7.41 -4.98 -26.42
N PHE A 48 -7.58 -4.48 -25.21
CA PHE A 48 -8.86 -4.56 -24.49
C PHE A 48 -9.45 -3.17 -24.39
N THR A 49 -10.57 -2.96 -25.08
CA THR A 49 -11.26 -1.67 -25.15
C THR A 49 -12.24 -1.51 -23.99
N ASN A 50 -12.59 -0.26 -23.66
CA ASN A 50 -13.61 0.03 -22.66
C ASN A 50 -15.00 -0.49 -23.07
N GLU A 51 -15.26 -0.64 -24.37
CA GLU A 51 -16.49 -1.26 -24.87
C GLU A 51 -16.57 -2.75 -24.54
N LEU A 52 -15.46 -3.48 -24.69
CA LEU A 52 -15.39 -4.88 -24.27
C LEU A 52 -15.55 -4.98 -22.75
N ALA A 53 -14.89 -4.09 -22.00
CA ALA A 53 -15.05 -4.01 -20.55
C ALA A 53 -16.52 -3.81 -20.15
N LYS A 54 -17.24 -2.91 -20.83
CA LYS A 54 -18.66 -2.64 -20.58
C LYS A 54 -19.54 -3.87 -20.83
N LYS A 55 -19.32 -4.61 -21.93
CA LYS A 55 -20.06 -5.85 -22.24
C LYS A 55 -19.89 -6.91 -21.15
N TYR A 56 -18.66 -7.10 -20.66
CA TYR A 56 -18.42 -8.04 -19.56
C TYR A 56 -18.99 -7.52 -18.24
N ARG A 57 -18.84 -6.23 -17.96
CA ARG A 57 -19.40 -5.58 -16.76
C ARG A 57 -20.92 -5.75 -16.67
N GLU A 58 -21.64 -5.52 -17.77
CA GLU A 58 -23.10 -5.70 -17.83
C GLU A 58 -23.52 -7.15 -17.51
N ARG A 59 -22.69 -8.14 -17.85
CA ARG A 59 -22.96 -9.55 -17.54
C ARG A 59 -22.80 -9.89 -16.05
N PHE A 60 -21.98 -9.14 -15.33
CA PHE A 60 -21.73 -9.33 -13.89
C PHE A 60 -22.44 -8.30 -13.00
N GLU A 61 -23.15 -7.33 -13.59
CA GLU A 61 -23.81 -6.22 -12.89
C GLU A 61 -22.86 -5.44 -11.93
N GLU A 62 -21.56 -5.39 -12.27
CA GLU A 62 -20.54 -4.72 -11.45
C GLU A 62 -20.40 -3.23 -11.80
N ILE A 63 -19.90 -2.42 -10.84
CA ILE A 63 -19.54 -1.02 -11.10
C ILE A 63 -18.21 -0.97 -11.86
N GLU A 64 -18.01 0.02 -12.74
CA GLU A 64 -16.79 0.13 -13.57
C GLU A 64 -15.50 0.08 -12.75
N GLU A 65 -15.43 0.83 -11.66
CA GLU A 65 -14.27 0.85 -10.77
C GLU A 65 -13.99 -0.51 -10.14
N GLN A 66 -15.04 -1.23 -9.74
CA GLN A 66 -14.93 -2.55 -9.14
C GLN A 66 -14.43 -3.58 -10.16
N TYR A 67 -14.99 -3.58 -11.36
CA TYR A 67 -14.57 -4.45 -12.44
C TYR A 67 -13.10 -4.19 -12.82
N ILE A 68 -12.70 -2.93 -13.04
CA ILE A 68 -11.31 -2.58 -13.36
C ILE A 68 -10.36 -3.01 -12.23
N LYS A 69 -10.76 -2.84 -10.96
CA LYS A 69 -9.97 -3.29 -9.81
C LYS A 69 -9.82 -4.81 -9.80
N GLN A 70 -10.88 -5.57 -10.11
CA GLN A 70 -10.81 -7.02 -10.22
C GLN A 70 -9.93 -7.46 -11.38
N VAL A 71 -10.11 -6.91 -12.59
CA VAL A 71 -9.26 -7.24 -13.74
C VAL A 71 -7.79 -6.91 -13.44
N LYS A 72 -7.50 -5.76 -12.80
CA LYS A 72 -6.15 -5.42 -12.32
C LYS A 72 -5.60 -6.45 -11.35
N LYS A 73 -6.41 -6.89 -10.37
CA LYS A 73 -6.00 -7.90 -9.38
C LYS A 73 -5.68 -9.24 -10.05
N THR A 74 -6.57 -9.70 -10.93
CA THR A 74 -6.45 -10.97 -11.65
C THR A 74 -5.27 -10.99 -12.62
N LEU A 75 -5.03 -9.90 -13.35
CA LEU A 75 -3.95 -9.82 -14.34
C LEU A 75 -2.58 -9.55 -13.70
N LYS A 76 -2.50 -8.93 -12.52
CA LYS A 76 -1.25 -8.74 -11.77
C LYS A 76 -0.77 -10.00 -11.01
N GLY A 77 -1.50 -11.11 -11.10
CA GLY A 77 -1.08 -12.40 -10.52
C GLY A 77 -0.99 -12.43 -8.99
N ARG A 78 -1.53 -11.43 -8.29
CA ARG A 78 -1.39 -11.33 -6.83
C ARG A 78 -2.32 -12.31 -6.08
N ASP A 79 -3.24 -12.95 -6.80
CA ASP A 79 -4.21 -13.90 -6.25
C ASP A 79 -4.72 -14.85 -7.35
N HIS A 80 -4.11 -16.03 -7.47
CA HIS A 80 -4.49 -17.07 -8.43
C HIS A 80 -5.58 -18.01 -7.91
N SER A 81 -6.00 -17.87 -6.65
CA SER A 81 -6.89 -18.83 -5.98
C SER A 81 -8.31 -18.84 -6.58
N GLY A 82 -8.80 -17.67 -7.03
CA GLY A 82 -10.17 -17.49 -7.53
C GLY A 82 -10.34 -17.46 -9.05
N PHE A 83 -9.28 -17.66 -9.85
CA PHE A 83 -9.36 -17.53 -11.31
C PHE A 83 -8.73 -18.71 -12.06
N THR A 84 -9.33 -19.08 -13.19
CA THR A 84 -8.79 -20.03 -14.17
C THR A 84 -8.48 -19.28 -15.45
N TYR A 85 -7.34 -19.56 -16.07
CA TYR A 85 -6.89 -18.89 -17.29
C TYR A 85 -6.87 -19.90 -18.43
N ASP A 86 -7.40 -19.49 -19.58
CA ASP A 86 -7.41 -20.28 -20.80
C ASP A 86 -6.77 -19.48 -21.94
N PHE A 87 -5.93 -20.15 -22.71
CA PHE A 87 -5.36 -19.62 -23.93
C PHE A 87 -5.67 -20.59 -25.07
N THR A 88 -6.47 -20.13 -26.04
CA THR A 88 -6.94 -20.97 -27.15
C THR A 88 -6.54 -20.32 -28.47
N ILE A 89 -5.72 -21.01 -29.25
CA ILE A 89 -5.36 -20.61 -30.61
C ILE A 89 -6.49 -21.02 -31.54
N ASN A 90 -6.89 -20.14 -32.45
CA ASN A 90 -7.99 -20.40 -33.37
C ASN A 90 -7.53 -21.44 -34.42
N PRO A 91 -8.22 -22.59 -34.57
CA PRO A 91 -7.82 -23.63 -35.51
C PRO A 91 -7.85 -23.16 -36.98
N ASP A 92 -8.74 -22.22 -37.32
CA ASP A 92 -8.92 -21.74 -38.69
C ASP A 92 -7.89 -20.65 -39.08
N ASN A 93 -7.35 -19.95 -38.08
CA ASN A 93 -6.36 -18.90 -38.29
C ASN A 93 -5.31 -18.98 -37.18
N ASN A 94 -4.19 -19.61 -37.52
CA ASN A 94 -3.07 -19.83 -36.60
C ASN A 94 -2.36 -18.53 -36.17
N ASP A 95 -2.76 -17.37 -36.70
CA ASP A 95 -2.30 -16.04 -36.29
C ASP A 95 -3.30 -15.32 -35.37
N SER A 96 -4.40 -15.98 -35.00
CA SER A 96 -5.39 -15.47 -34.05
C SER A 96 -5.52 -16.41 -32.85
N ALA A 97 -5.44 -15.86 -31.65
CA ALA A 97 -5.69 -16.59 -30.42
C ALA A 97 -6.57 -15.77 -29.48
N THR A 98 -7.15 -16.42 -28.48
CA THR A 98 -8.01 -15.76 -27.50
C THR A 98 -7.50 -16.10 -26.11
N PHE A 99 -7.24 -15.06 -25.32
CA PHE A 99 -6.89 -15.18 -23.91
C PHE A 99 -8.11 -14.87 -23.05
N THR A 100 -8.50 -15.82 -22.22
CA THR A 100 -9.71 -15.75 -21.39
C THR A 100 -9.36 -15.97 -19.93
N TRP A 101 -9.88 -15.12 -19.05
CA TRP A 101 -9.83 -15.35 -17.60
C TRP A 101 -11.25 -15.61 -17.07
N LYS A 102 -11.39 -16.70 -16.33
CA LYS A 102 -12.64 -17.18 -15.75
C LYS A 102 -12.57 -17.07 -14.24
N LYS A 103 -13.62 -16.54 -13.62
CA LYS A 103 -13.76 -16.46 -12.16
C LYS A 103 -14.38 -17.76 -11.67
N LYS A 104 -13.76 -18.37 -10.66
CA LYS A 104 -14.26 -19.55 -9.95
C LYS A 104 -15.29 -19.08 -8.91
N PHE A 105 -16.44 -19.72 -8.91
CA PHE A 105 -17.49 -19.58 -7.92
C PHE A 105 -17.66 -20.92 -7.22
N GLU A 106 -17.68 -20.88 -5.90
CA GLU A 106 -17.99 -22.04 -5.08
C GLU A 106 -19.52 -22.16 -5.02
N ASP A 107 -20.08 -23.07 -5.82
CA ASP A 107 -21.50 -23.39 -5.78
C ASP A 107 -21.69 -24.58 -4.84
N SER A 108 -22.40 -24.33 -3.73
CA SER A 108 -22.72 -25.31 -2.69
C SER A 108 -23.48 -26.53 -3.20
N MET A 109 -24.05 -26.49 -4.42
CA MET A 109 -24.95 -27.51 -4.94
C MET A 109 -24.37 -28.35 -6.10
N HIS A 110 -23.45 -27.81 -6.91
CA HIS A 110 -22.91 -28.47 -8.11
C HIS A 110 -21.37 -28.46 -8.24
N GLY A 111 -20.65 -27.99 -7.22
CA GLY A 111 -19.20 -27.91 -7.20
C GLY A 111 -18.66 -26.58 -7.75
N LEU A 112 -17.41 -26.58 -8.21
CA LEU A 112 -16.70 -25.37 -8.65
C LEU A 112 -17.20 -24.91 -10.03
N ALA A 113 -18.07 -23.89 -10.07
CA ALA A 113 -18.54 -23.27 -11.30
C ALA A 113 -17.53 -22.21 -11.79
N THR A 114 -17.21 -22.18 -13.08
CA THR A 114 -16.35 -21.14 -13.66
C THR A 114 -17.11 -20.27 -14.66
N LEU A 115 -17.16 -18.96 -14.42
CA LEU A 115 -17.78 -17.99 -15.33
C LEU A 115 -16.72 -17.13 -16.01
N VAL A 116 -16.86 -16.89 -17.31
CA VAL A 116 -15.94 -16.04 -18.09
C VAL A 116 -16.07 -14.60 -17.62
N HIS A 117 -15.02 -14.12 -16.93
CA HIS A 117 -14.94 -12.76 -16.40
C HIS A 117 -14.44 -11.77 -17.46
N GLY A 118 -13.63 -12.24 -18.41
CA GLY A 118 -13.29 -11.45 -19.60
C GLY A 118 -12.47 -12.25 -20.60
N SER A 119 -12.48 -11.79 -21.84
CA SER A 119 -11.75 -12.40 -22.95
C SER A 119 -11.19 -11.34 -23.88
N VAL A 120 -9.94 -11.52 -24.30
CA VAL A 120 -9.21 -10.63 -25.21
C VAL A 120 -8.75 -11.43 -26.43
N PRO A 121 -9.15 -11.04 -27.64
CA PRO A 121 -8.52 -11.55 -28.85
C PRO A 121 -7.09 -11.00 -28.97
N VAL A 122 -6.15 -11.88 -29.29
CA VAL A 122 -4.75 -11.57 -29.51
C VAL A 122 -4.32 -12.09 -30.88
N HIS A 123 -3.37 -11.40 -31.50
CA HIS A 123 -2.84 -11.74 -32.82
C HIS A 123 -1.35 -12.00 -32.74
N ARG A 124 -0.86 -12.89 -33.59
CA ARG A 124 0.56 -13.24 -33.64
C ARG A 124 1.39 -12.05 -34.12
N ASP A 125 2.43 -11.71 -33.36
CA ASP A 125 3.41 -10.72 -33.78
C ASP A 125 4.40 -11.36 -34.76
N THR A 126 4.67 -10.68 -35.87
CA THR A 126 5.61 -11.11 -36.93
C THR A 126 7.07 -10.84 -36.59
N THR A 127 7.37 -10.03 -35.57
CA THR A 127 8.73 -9.67 -35.15
C THR A 127 9.22 -10.56 -34.01
N LYS A 128 10.38 -11.21 -34.19
CA LYS A 128 11.07 -12.02 -33.15
C LYS A 128 11.61 -11.20 -31.95
N GLU A 129 11.41 -9.90 -31.92
CA GLU A 129 11.93 -8.98 -30.90
C GLU A 129 11.07 -8.97 -29.63
N SER A 130 11.02 -10.08 -28.89
CA SER A 130 10.02 -10.15 -27.82
C SER A 130 10.47 -10.81 -26.53
N LYS A 131 11.53 -11.62 -26.54
CA LYS A 131 12.12 -12.16 -25.30
C LYS A 131 13.18 -11.25 -24.71
N ASP A 132 14.14 -10.81 -25.52
CA ASP A 132 15.26 -10.01 -25.04
C ASP A 132 14.76 -8.65 -24.53
N LEU A 133 13.87 -7.99 -25.28
CA LEU A 133 13.19 -6.77 -24.82
C LEU A 133 12.32 -6.96 -23.57
N LEU A 134 11.77 -8.16 -23.34
CA LEU A 134 11.03 -8.46 -22.11
C LEU A 134 11.99 -8.65 -20.93
N LEU A 135 13.10 -9.36 -21.15
CA LEU A 135 14.14 -9.57 -20.16
C LEU A 135 14.82 -8.26 -19.79
N ASP A 136 15.18 -7.43 -20.76
CA ASP A 136 15.75 -6.10 -20.55
C ASP A 136 14.80 -5.22 -19.73
N PHE A 137 13.51 -5.22 -20.09
CA PHE A 137 12.49 -4.51 -19.33
C PHE A 137 12.37 -5.02 -17.89
N LEU A 138 12.40 -6.33 -17.68
CA LEU A 138 12.33 -6.93 -16.33
C LEU A 138 13.58 -6.62 -15.51
N ILE A 139 14.76 -6.60 -16.13
CA ILE A 139 16.03 -6.26 -15.48
C ILE A 139 16.02 -4.79 -15.07
N GLU A 140 15.62 -3.90 -15.98
CA GLU A 140 15.51 -2.46 -15.71
C GLU A 140 14.49 -2.19 -14.58
N GLU A 141 13.31 -2.81 -14.64
CA GLU A 141 12.29 -2.69 -13.59
C GLU A 141 12.81 -3.24 -12.25
N ASN A 142 13.58 -4.34 -12.25
CA ASN A 142 14.17 -4.88 -11.03
C ASN A 142 15.23 -3.94 -10.44
N GLN A 143 16.07 -3.33 -11.27
CA GLN A 143 17.06 -2.36 -10.84
C GLN A 143 16.42 -1.12 -10.24
N GLU A 144 15.39 -0.57 -10.90
CA GLU A 144 14.64 0.57 -10.37
C GLU A 144 13.95 0.24 -9.04
N LEU A 145 13.29 -0.92 -8.94
CA LEU A 145 12.66 -1.35 -7.69
C LEU A 145 13.69 -1.52 -6.58
N ARG A 146 14.89 -2.05 -6.88
CA ARG A 146 15.98 -2.14 -5.90
C ARG A 146 16.47 -0.77 -5.46
N SER A 147 16.60 0.19 -6.37
CA SER A 147 16.96 1.57 -6.03
C SER A 147 15.90 2.20 -5.11
N VAL A 148 14.62 2.07 -5.46
CA VAL A 148 13.52 2.61 -4.64
C VAL A 148 13.48 1.95 -3.25
N ILE A 149 13.70 0.64 -3.16
CA ILE A 149 13.79 -0.06 -1.87
C ILE A 149 14.97 0.45 -1.05
N HIS A 150 16.12 0.68 -1.69
CA HIS A 150 17.29 1.23 -1.04
C HIS A 150 17.01 2.64 -0.48
N ASP A 151 16.49 3.54 -1.31
CA ASP A 151 16.16 4.91 -0.93
C ASP A 151 15.10 4.93 0.20
N LEU A 152 14.08 4.07 0.13
CA LEU A 152 13.07 3.97 1.17
C LEU A 152 13.65 3.44 2.49
N ASN A 153 14.58 2.48 2.43
CA ASN A 153 15.24 1.96 3.63
C ASN A 153 16.14 3.02 4.27
N GLU A 154 16.91 3.76 3.48
CA GLU A 154 17.76 4.84 3.97
C GLU A 154 16.93 5.94 4.64
N ASN A 155 15.84 6.36 3.98
CA ASN A 155 14.91 7.34 4.56
C ASN A 155 14.25 6.82 5.85
N ASN A 156 13.87 5.55 5.90
CA ASN A 156 13.26 4.96 7.09
C ASN A 156 14.28 4.88 8.25
N GLU A 157 15.54 4.55 7.96
CA GLU A 157 16.60 4.55 8.96
C GLU A 157 16.87 5.97 9.49
N ALA A 158 16.95 6.96 8.60
CA ALA A 158 17.11 8.37 8.98
C ALA A 158 15.97 8.84 9.90
N ILE A 159 14.71 8.60 9.50
CA ILE A 159 13.53 8.93 10.30
C ILE A 159 13.53 8.19 11.64
N SER A 160 13.89 6.91 11.66
CA SER A 160 13.99 6.12 12.89
C SER A 160 15.03 6.69 13.85
N ASN A 161 16.18 7.12 13.33
CA ASN A 161 17.24 7.73 14.12
C ASN A 161 16.83 9.09 14.67
N ASP A 162 16.15 9.92 13.89
CA ASP A 162 15.66 11.22 14.36
C ASP A 162 14.54 11.07 15.40
N LEU A 163 13.66 10.09 15.24
CA LEU A 163 12.65 9.75 16.25
C LEU A 163 13.32 9.35 17.57
N LYS A 164 14.37 8.51 17.52
CA LYS A 164 15.13 8.12 18.73
C LYS A 164 15.78 9.33 19.40
N LYS A 165 16.38 10.24 18.64
CA LYS A 165 16.97 11.48 19.19
C LYS A 165 15.91 12.36 19.84
N CYS A 166 14.81 12.62 19.15
CA CYS A 166 13.69 13.42 19.66
C CYS A 166 13.12 12.82 20.95
N LYS A 167 12.96 11.49 21.00
CA LYS A 167 12.53 10.78 22.22
C LYS A 167 13.51 10.99 23.37
N ALA A 168 14.81 10.86 23.13
CA ALA A 168 15.83 11.05 24.17
C ALA A 168 15.89 12.50 24.68
N GLU A 169 15.70 13.49 23.79
CA GLU A 169 15.59 14.89 24.19
C GLU A 169 14.32 15.16 25.01
N LEU A 170 13.20 14.56 24.62
CA LEU A 170 11.95 14.67 25.36
C LEU A 170 12.07 14.09 26.78
N GLU A 171 12.71 12.92 26.93
CA GLU A 171 12.98 12.31 28.24
C GLU A 171 13.82 13.25 29.12
N LYS A 172 14.87 13.87 28.57
CA LYS A 172 15.67 14.88 29.29
C LYS A 172 14.84 16.11 29.68
N PHE A 173 13.96 16.59 28.80
CA PHE A 173 13.10 17.73 29.12
C PHE A 173 12.12 17.40 30.26
N VAL A 174 11.59 16.18 30.30
CA VAL A 174 10.73 15.71 31.39
C VAL A 174 11.50 15.70 32.71
N ASP A 175 12.74 15.21 32.72
CA ASP A 175 13.57 15.18 33.92
C ASP A 175 13.89 16.59 34.42
N ILE A 176 14.29 17.50 33.52
CA ILE A 176 14.56 18.91 33.85
C ILE A 176 13.30 19.58 34.41
N LYS A 177 12.14 19.36 33.78
CA LYS A 177 10.85 19.89 34.26
C LYS A 177 10.55 19.38 35.66
N SER A 178 10.68 18.08 35.92
CA SER A 178 10.37 17.47 37.22
C SER A 178 11.30 17.98 38.32
N SER A 179 12.60 18.10 38.03
CA SER A 179 13.59 18.69 38.93
C SER A 179 13.26 20.16 39.26
N LEU A 180 12.89 20.95 38.24
CA LEU A 180 12.49 22.34 38.42
C LEU A 180 11.23 22.47 39.28
N GLU A 181 10.19 21.68 39.00
CA GLU A 181 8.96 21.64 39.78
C GLU A 181 9.26 21.32 41.25
N THR A 182 10.04 20.27 41.50
CA THR A 182 10.43 19.87 42.86
C THR A 182 11.16 20.99 43.60
N SER A 183 12.11 21.65 42.94
CA SER A 183 12.85 22.79 43.50
C SER A 183 11.93 23.98 43.80
N LEU A 184 11.01 24.29 42.89
CA LEU A 184 10.06 25.40 43.03
C LEU A 184 9.07 25.14 44.18
N TYR A 185 8.49 23.93 44.23
CA TYR A 185 7.62 23.52 45.33
C TYR A 185 8.34 23.56 46.67
N GLY A 186 9.60 23.08 46.72
CA GLY A 186 10.43 23.17 47.93
C GLY A 186 10.61 24.61 48.42
N LYS A 187 10.92 25.55 47.53
CA LYS A 187 11.05 26.98 47.86
C LYS A 187 9.72 27.58 48.33
N PHE A 188 8.60 27.23 47.68
CA PHE A 188 7.27 27.68 48.08
C PHE A 188 6.90 27.20 49.49
N VAL A 189 7.18 25.94 49.81
CA VAL A 189 6.94 25.37 51.16
C VAL A 189 7.79 26.09 52.21
N GLN A 190 9.06 26.38 51.92
CA GLN A 190 9.92 27.15 52.83
C GLN A 190 9.36 28.55 53.09
N LEU A 191 8.89 29.25 52.05
CA LEU A 191 8.24 30.56 52.16
C LEU A 191 6.96 30.50 53.01
N LEU A 192 6.10 29.51 52.76
CA LEU A 192 4.88 29.27 53.54
C LEU A 192 5.20 29.03 55.02
N ASN A 193 6.20 28.20 55.31
CA ASN A 193 6.62 27.91 56.68
C ASN A 193 7.22 29.15 57.38
N ALA A 194 7.98 29.98 56.66
CA ALA A 194 8.50 31.24 57.20
C ALA A 194 7.36 32.23 57.52
N LYS A 195 6.36 32.35 56.63
CA LYS A 195 5.17 33.17 56.87
C LYS A 195 4.33 32.64 58.03
N LYS A 196 4.10 31.33 58.11
CA LYS A 196 3.38 30.68 59.22
C LYS A 196 4.05 30.94 60.56
N ARG A 197 5.37 30.75 60.64
CA ARG A 197 6.15 31.09 61.86
C ARG A 197 6.00 32.55 62.25
N ARG A 198 6.07 33.47 61.28
CA ARG A 198 5.92 34.91 61.57
C ARG A 198 4.53 35.26 62.09
N ILE A 199 3.47 34.65 61.55
CA ILE A 199 2.10 34.80 62.05
C ILE A 199 2.01 34.31 63.51
N GLN A 200 2.53 33.10 63.80
CA GLN A 200 2.52 32.54 65.16
C GLN A 200 3.24 33.44 66.18
N VAL A 201 4.36 34.05 65.80
CA VAL A 201 5.07 35.01 66.66
C VAL A 201 4.23 36.27 66.92
N MET A 202 3.56 36.79 65.91
CA MET A 202 2.68 37.97 66.04
C MET A 202 1.47 37.64 66.92
N GLU A 203 0.80 36.50 66.70
CA GLU A 203 -0.33 36.03 67.52
C GLU A 203 0.10 35.82 68.99
N GLY A 204 1.25 35.19 69.23
CA GLY A 204 1.77 35.01 70.59
C GLY A 204 2.09 36.32 71.29
N SER A 205 2.58 37.32 70.54
CA SER A 205 2.84 38.68 71.07
C SER A 205 1.53 39.38 71.43
N LEU A 206 0.51 39.29 70.56
CA LEU A 206 -0.82 39.85 70.81
C LEU A 206 -1.49 39.22 72.03
N GLN A 207 -1.40 37.90 72.20
CA GLN A 207 -1.94 37.20 73.38
C GLN A 207 -1.25 37.61 74.69
N LYS A 208 0.05 37.93 74.65
CA LYS A 208 0.76 38.46 75.83
C LYS A 208 0.26 39.85 76.18
N ILE A 209 0.11 40.73 75.19
CA ILE A 209 -0.41 42.09 75.39
C ILE A 209 -1.83 42.05 75.94
N SER A 210 -2.71 41.20 75.40
CA SER A 210 -4.09 41.07 75.87
C SER A 210 -4.21 40.50 77.29
N LYS A 211 -3.25 39.66 77.71
CA LYS A 211 -3.20 39.16 79.09
C LYS A 211 -2.73 40.23 80.07
N VAL A 212 -1.74 41.04 79.70
CA VAL A 212 -1.25 42.15 80.52
C VAL A 212 -2.36 43.19 80.75
N SER A 213 -3.12 43.53 79.70
CA SER A 213 -4.25 44.48 79.80
C SER A 213 -5.49 43.94 80.52
N ALA A 214 -5.57 42.64 80.81
CA ALA A 214 -6.67 42.03 81.55
C ALA A 214 -6.33 41.76 83.03
N SER A 215 -5.09 42.07 83.44
CA SER A 215 -4.58 41.93 84.81
C SER A 215 -4.25 43.28 85.47
N GLU A 216 -4.55 44.39 84.78
CA GLU A 216 -4.76 45.73 85.36
C GLU A 216 -6.25 45.97 85.56
#